data_AF-A0A0R2AKQ2-F1
#
_entry.id   AF-A0A0R2AKQ2-F1
#
_cell.length_a   1.000
_cell.length_b   1.000
_cell.length_c   1.000
_cell.angle_alpha   90.00
_cell.angle_beta   90.00
_cell.angle_gamma   90.00
#
_symmetry.space_group_name_H-M   'P 1'
#
loop_
_entity.id
_entity.type
_entity.pdbx_description
1 polymer ?
#
loop_
_entity_poly.entity_id
_entity_poly.type
_entity_poly.pdbx_seq_one_letter_code
_entity_poly.pdbx_strand_id
1 'polypeptide(L)'
;MVKQPYGGYLPVRTFNKTQFDDSKKIKSDEENISASLVGLAVDYLTRFCQHESFESAFAISLMGIKNYQIVTHDTVDLTALEVKGLDDASIINACKLATFDVWYRNPRAAVLAKENYELCPNSATINNIKVMVQRTLDFFEQYEPIVENGFVMPGGYTTMVSTGDGDYLTTHTLVDLKVSKNNITNKYTLQIAMYYLMGRHSTNQHFQSINTLAIFNPRLNMLYSKSIDEIDANVLSAIEYDVIGY
;
A
#
# COMPACT_ATOMS: atom_id res chain seq x y z
N MET A 1 3.26 5.39 -19.14
CA MET A 1 2.04 4.58 -18.88
C MET A 1 1.99 3.48 -19.91
N VAL A 2 1.90 2.23 -19.47
CA VAL A 2 1.74 1.07 -20.36
C VAL A 2 0.33 1.10 -20.95
N LYS A 3 0.22 0.92 -22.27
CA LYS A 3 -1.08 0.87 -22.96
C LYS A 3 -1.71 -0.50 -22.69
N GLN A 4 -2.90 -0.51 -22.09
CA GLN A 4 -3.65 -1.74 -21.83
C GLN A 4 -4.69 -2.01 -22.93
N PRO A 5 -5.09 -3.28 -23.14
CA PRO A 5 -6.24 -3.61 -23.98
C PRO A 5 -7.54 -3.02 -23.41
N TYR A 6 -8.61 -3.00 -24.21
CA TYR A 6 -9.91 -2.52 -23.76
C TYR A 6 -10.40 -3.32 -22.55
N GLY A 7 -10.64 -2.64 -21.43
CA GLY A 7 -11.01 -3.27 -20.16
C GLY A 7 -9.85 -3.72 -19.28
N GLY A 8 -8.60 -3.61 -19.75
CA GLY A 8 -7.40 -4.07 -19.03
C GLY A 8 -7.07 -5.54 -19.26
N TYR A 9 -5.82 -5.93 -18.97
CA TYR A 9 -5.41 -7.34 -19.05
C TYR A 9 -6.23 -8.22 -18.11
N LEU A 10 -6.47 -7.73 -16.88
CA LEU A 10 -7.38 -8.33 -15.91
C LEU A 10 -8.56 -7.37 -15.66
N PRO A 11 -9.69 -7.53 -16.34
CA PRO A 11 -10.83 -6.65 -16.13
C PRO A 11 -11.39 -6.79 -14.71
N VAL A 12 -11.66 -5.65 -14.06
CA VAL A 12 -12.18 -5.59 -12.67
C VAL A 12 -13.42 -6.45 -12.44
N ARG A 13 -14.29 -6.58 -13.45
CA ARG A 13 -15.51 -7.41 -13.38
C ARG A 13 -15.24 -8.90 -13.20
N THR A 14 -14.01 -9.36 -13.44
CA THR A 14 -13.61 -10.77 -13.32
C THR A 14 -13.06 -11.12 -11.93
N PHE A 15 -12.98 -10.15 -11.02
CA PHE A 15 -12.65 -10.38 -9.62
C PHE A 15 -13.92 -10.67 -8.83
N ASN A 16 -13.84 -11.64 -7.92
CA ASN A 16 -14.84 -11.86 -6.89
C ASN A 16 -14.83 -10.68 -5.93
N LYS A 17 -16.02 -10.21 -5.52
CA LYS A 17 -16.17 -9.07 -4.63
C LYS A 17 -16.82 -9.50 -3.32
N THR A 18 -16.16 -9.17 -2.22
CA THR A 18 -16.69 -9.38 -0.87
C THR A 18 -16.78 -8.04 -0.17
N GLN A 19 -18.00 -7.63 0.16
CA GLN A 19 -18.26 -6.44 0.96
C GLN A 19 -18.33 -6.86 2.42
N PHE A 20 -17.53 -6.23 3.27
CA PHE A 20 -17.60 -6.38 4.72
C PHE A 20 -18.42 -5.23 5.32
N ASP A 21 -18.96 -5.45 6.51
CA ASP A 21 -19.74 -4.45 7.24
C ASP A 21 -19.35 -4.46 8.73
N ASP A 22 -18.86 -3.31 9.20
CA ASP A 22 -18.53 -3.05 10.60
C ASP A 22 -19.47 -1.98 11.20
N SER A 23 -20.55 -1.62 10.48
CA SER A 23 -21.48 -0.54 10.80
C SER A 23 -20.85 0.85 10.95
N LYS A 24 -19.57 1.03 10.59
CA LYS A 24 -18.86 2.30 10.65
C LYS A 24 -18.87 2.97 9.28
N LYS A 25 -19.05 4.29 9.26
CA LYS A 25 -19.01 5.09 8.02
C LYS A 25 -17.74 5.92 7.98
N ILE A 26 -17.05 5.89 6.85
CA ILE A 26 -15.91 6.77 6.59
C ILE A 26 -16.40 8.11 6.07
N LYS A 27 -16.04 9.19 6.75
CA LYS A 27 -16.43 10.56 6.42
C LYS A 27 -15.36 11.22 5.56
N SER A 28 -15.18 10.71 4.33
CA SER A 28 -14.06 11.13 3.47
C SER A 28 -14.07 12.63 3.15
N ASP A 29 -15.26 13.25 3.04
CA ASP A 29 -15.39 14.68 2.71
C ASP A 29 -15.10 15.60 3.91
N GLU A 30 -14.98 15.06 5.12
CA GLU A 30 -14.58 15.79 6.32
C GLU A 30 -13.05 15.72 6.57
N GLU A 31 -12.30 14.98 5.76
CA GLU A 31 -10.85 14.84 5.91
C GLU A 31 -10.11 16.13 5.48
N ASN A 32 -9.08 16.52 6.22
CA ASN A 32 -8.32 17.75 5.96
C ASN A 32 -6.89 17.51 5.44
N ILE A 33 -6.55 16.27 5.06
CA ILE A 33 -5.25 15.92 4.49
C ILE A 33 -5.43 15.13 3.18
N SER A 34 -4.37 15.00 2.38
CA SER A 34 -4.45 14.35 1.08
C SER A 34 -4.77 12.85 1.22
N ALA A 35 -5.55 12.30 0.29
CA ALA A 35 -5.90 10.88 0.29
C ALA A 35 -4.66 9.96 0.22
N SER A 36 -3.58 10.45 -0.39
CA SER A 36 -2.29 9.74 -0.43
C SER A 36 -1.67 9.63 0.96
N LEU A 37 -1.62 10.74 1.73
CA LEU A 37 -1.12 10.73 3.11
C LEU A 37 -1.98 9.85 4.01
N VAL A 38 -3.31 9.90 3.86
CA VAL A 38 -4.20 8.99 4.59
C VAL A 38 -3.87 7.53 4.28
N GLY A 39 -3.65 7.20 3.00
CA GLY A 39 -3.28 5.85 2.58
C GLY A 39 -1.98 5.36 3.21
N LEU A 40 -0.92 6.18 3.18
CA LEU A 40 0.37 5.87 3.78
C LEU A 40 0.27 5.72 5.30
N ALA A 41 -0.46 6.62 5.98
CA ALA A 41 -0.66 6.54 7.41
C ALA A 41 -1.39 5.25 7.82
N VAL A 42 -2.40 4.83 7.05
CA VAL A 42 -3.10 3.55 7.28
C VAL A 42 -2.13 2.38 7.08
N ASP A 43 -1.36 2.34 5.99
CA ASP A 43 -0.41 1.27 5.71
C ASP A 43 0.65 1.13 6.82
N TYR A 44 1.33 2.21 7.18
CA TYR A 44 2.38 2.17 8.20
C TYR A 44 1.84 1.85 9.60
N LEU A 45 0.67 2.37 9.97
CA LEU A 45 0.05 2.00 11.24
C LEU A 45 -0.40 0.54 11.25
N THR A 46 -0.89 0.01 10.13
CA THR A 46 -1.21 -1.42 10.02
C THR A 46 0.03 -2.27 10.25
N ARG A 47 1.15 -1.96 9.59
CA ARG A 47 2.45 -2.65 9.79
C ARG A 47 2.91 -2.59 11.25
N PHE A 48 2.89 -1.39 11.84
CA PHE A 48 3.26 -1.20 13.25
C PHE A 48 2.36 -2.01 14.20
N CYS A 49 1.05 -2.01 13.98
CA CYS A 49 0.11 -2.78 14.79
C CYS A 49 0.20 -4.30 14.58
N GLN A 50 0.80 -4.77 13.48
CA GLN A 50 1.13 -6.17 13.22
C GLN A 50 2.48 -6.58 13.83
N HIS A 51 2.86 -5.93 14.94
CA HIS A 51 4.06 -6.20 15.75
C HIS A 51 5.40 -5.88 15.10
N GLU A 52 5.42 -5.03 14.08
CA GLU A 52 6.68 -4.44 13.64
C GLU A 52 7.22 -3.41 14.62
N SER A 53 8.54 -3.26 14.61
CA SER A 53 9.19 -2.12 15.25
C SER A 53 8.78 -0.81 14.56
N PHE A 54 8.84 0.29 15.32
CA PHE A 54 8.65 1.63 14.77
C PHE A 54 9.58 1.89 13.58
N GLU A 55 10.84 1.47 13.69
CA GLU A 55 11.86 1.66 12.66
C GLU A 55 11.54 0.91 11.37
N SER A 56 10.97 -0.30 11.47
CA SER A 56 10.56 -1.10 10.31
C SER A 56 9.33 -0.52 9.64
N ALA A 57 8.25 -0.31 10.41
CA ALA A 57 6.98 0.17 9.89
C ALA A 57 7.08 1.56 9.23
N PHE A 58 7.95 2.42 9.73
CA PHE A 58 8.17 3.78 9.23
C PHE A 58 9.50 3.94 8.47
N ALA A 59 10.17 2.85 8.07
CA ALA A 59 11.50 2.89 7.46
C ALA A 59 11.63 3.89 6.30
N ILE A 60 10.63 3.91 5.41
CA ILE A 60 10.60 4.81 4.25
C ILE A 60 10.52 6.28 4.69
N SER A 61 9.67 6.58 5.68
CA SER A 61 9.56 7.93 6.25
C SER A 61 10.85 8.36 6.94
N LEU A 62 11.50 7.46 7.69
CA LEU A 62 12.76 7.73 8.36
C LEU A 62 13.92 7.99 7.38
N MET A 63 13.96 7.27 6.25
CA MET A 63 14.90 7.57 5.16
C MET A 63 14.57 8.91 4.50
N GLY A 64 13.28 9.21 4.33
CA GLY A 64 12.80 10.50 3.83
C GLY A 64 13.18 11.68 4.72
N ILE A 65 13.12 11.53 6.04
CA ILE A 65 13.57 12.54 7.00
C ILE A 65 15.04 12.86 6.80
N LYS A 66 15.90 11.85 6.63
CA LYS A 66 17.33 12.10 6.34
C LYS A 66 17.51 12.95 5.08
N ASN A 67 16.77 12.64 4.02
CA ASN A 67 16.82 13.42 2.77
C ASN A 67 16.28 14.84 2.96
N TYR A 68 15.18 15.00 3.69
CA TYR A 68 14.63 16.32 4.05
C TYR A 68 15.67 17.18 4.75
N GLN A 69 16.26 16.68 5.83
CA GLN A 69 17.24 17.42 6.62
C GLN A 69 18.49 17.81 5.82
N ILE A 70 18.93 16.96 4.88
CA ILE A 70 20.06 17.27 3.99
C ILE A 70 19.71 18.42 3.03
N VAL A 71 18.48 18.43 2.49
CA VAL A 71 18.06 19.39 1.47
C VAL A 71 17.66 20.73 2.09
N THR A 72 16.90 20.72 3.19
CA THR A 72 16.36 21.93 3.81
C THR A 72 17.25 22.50 4.90
N HIS A 73 18.17 21.70 5.46
CA HIS A 73 18.97 22.01 6.66
C HIS A 73 18.14 22.16 7.95
N ASP A 74 16.84 21.85 7.91
CA ASP A 74 16.00 21.80 9.10
C ASP A 74 16.25 20.51 9.89
N THR A 75 15.93 20.54 11.19
CA THR A 75 16.00 19.37 12.06
C THR A 75 14.62 18.85 12.40
N VAL A 76 14.41 17.54 12.27
CA VAL A 76 13.19 16.86 12.71
C VAL A 76 13.47 16.16 14.03
N ASP A 77 12.74 16.52 15.08
CA ASP A 77 12.83 15.83 16.37
C ASP A 77 11.98 14.56 16.37
N LEU A 78 12.65 13.42 16.15
CA LEU A 78 12.00 12.10 16.16
C LEU A 78 11.42 11.74 17.53
N THR A 79 11.94 12.30 18.62
CA THR A 79 11.42 12.01 19.97
C THR A 79 10.02 12.57 20.19
N ALA A 80 9.64 13.59 19.42
CA ALA A 80 8.31 14.17 19.39
C ALA A 80 7.31 13.44 18.46
N LEU A 81 7.79 12.48 17.66
CA LEU A 81 7.00 11.73 16.66
C LEU A 81 6.74 10.28 17.09
N GLU A 82 6.60 10.05 18.40
CA GLU A 82 6.38 8.73 18.96
C GLU A 82 5.04 8.13 18.53
N VAL A 83 5.03 6.85 18.16
CA VAL A 83 3.84 6.08 17.79
C VAL A 83 3.77 4.85 18.70
N LYS A 84 2.66 4.71 19.44
CA LYS A 84 2.43 3.66 20.45
C LYS A 84 1.27 2.73 20.11
N GLY A 85 0.46 3.09 19.12
CA GLY A 85 -0.70 2.33 18.70
C GLY A 85 -1.67 3.19 17.91
N LEU A 86 -2.97 3.07 18.23
CA LEU A 86 -4.07 3.76 17.52
C LEU A 86 -4.78 4.80 18.39
N ASP A 87 -4.07 5.35 19.37
CA ASP A 87 -4.50 6.58 20.03
C ASP A 87 -4.29 7.79 19.09
N ASP A 88 -4.99 8.88 19.39
CA ASP A 88 -5.04 10.04 18.50
C ASP A 88 -3.65 10.67 18.29
N ALA A 89 -2.79 10.69 19.30
CA ALA A 89 -1.45 11.25 19.19
C ALA A 89 -0.57 10.40 18.27
N SER A 90 -0.62 9.07 18.41
CA SER A 90 0.04 8.14 17.50
C SER A 90 -0.41 8.30 16.05
N ILE A 91 -1.71 8.48 15.80
CA ILE A 91 -2.25 8.67 14.44
C ILE A 91 -1.81 10.02 13.86
N ILE A 92 -1.78 11.09 14.66
CA ILE A 92 -1.25 12.39 14.24
C ILE A 92 0.22 12.23 13.84
N ASN A 93 1.03 11.56 14.66
CA ASN A 93 2.44 11.36 14.39
C ASN A 93 2.69 10.49 13.16
N ALA A 94 1.90 9.44 12.94
CA ALA A 94 1.95 8.64 11.72
C ALA A 94 1.63 9.47 10.46
N CYS A 95 0.63 10.37 10.53
CA CYS A 95 0.34 11.29 9.42
C CYS A 95 1.53 12.22 9.13
N LYS A 96 2.19 12.75 10.17
CA LYS A 96 3.38 13.60 10.02
C LYS A 96 4.56 12.84 9.42
N LEU A 97 4.83 11.64 9.93
CA LEU A 97 5.88 10.75 9.40
C LEU A 97 5.64 10.46 7.92
N ALA A 98 4.39 10.15 7.53
CA ALA A 98 4.02 9.87 6.14
C ALA A 98 4.34 11.02 5.16
N THR A 99 4.41 12.28 5.62
CA THR A 99 4.84 13.41 4.76
C THR A 99 6.28 13.27 4.27
N PHE A 100 7.10 12.47 4.94
CA PHE A 100 8.49 12.23 4.57
C PHE A 100 8.66 11.10 3.56
N ASP A 101 7.67 10.24 3.30
CA ASP A 101 7.80 9.15 2.31
C ASP A 101 8.24 9.69 0.93
N VAL A 102 7.61 10.77 0.47
CA VAL A 102 7.92 11.39 -0.82
C VAL A 102 9.35 11.92 -0.90
N TRP A 103 9.96 12.31 0.22
CA TRP A 103 11.35 12.74 0.27
C TRP A 103 12.34 11.60 0.01
N TYR A 104 11.92 10.35 0.24
CA TYR A 104 12.69 9.18 -0.18
C TYR A 104 12.37 8.77 -1.62
N ARG A 105 11.08 8.63 -1.95
CA ARG A 105 10.65 8.04 -3.23
C ARG A 105 10.73 9.00 -4.41
N ASN A 106 10.54 10.29 -4.18
CA ASN A 106 10.58 11.32 -5.22
C ASN A 106 11.01 12.69 -4.65
N PRO A 107 12.30 12.87 -4.29
CA PRO A 107 12.79 14.11 -3.68
C PRO A 107 12.48 15.37 -4.51
N ARG A 108 12.47 15.25 -5.85
CA ARG A 108 12.14 16.37 -6.75
C ARG A 108 10.69 16.83 -6.57
N ALA A 109 9.75 15.89 -6.46
CA ALA A 109 8.35 16.22 -6.20
C ALA A 109 8.18 16.76 -4.76
N ALA A 110 8.92 16.21 -3.79
CA ALA A 110 8.88 16.64 -2.40
C ALA A 110 9.23 18.13 -2.23
N VAL A 111 10.30 18.60 -2.88
CA VAL A 111 10.71 20.01 -2.85
C VAL A 111 9.65 20.96 -3.45
N LEU A 112 8.86 20.47 -4.41
CA LEU A 112 7.79 21.24 -5.05
C LEU A 112 6.47 21.17 -4.29
N ALA A 113 6.32 20.22 -3.37
CA ALA A 113 5.10 20.04 -2.61
C ALA A 113 4.95 21.12 -1.52
N LYS A 114 3.70 21.46 -1.20
CA LYS A 114 3.35 22.33 -0.06
C LYS A 114 3.05 21.54 1.23
N GLU A 115 3.22 20.22 1.19
CA GLU A 115 2.98 19.38 2.37
C GLU A 115 4.09 19.63 3.39
N ASN A 116 3.72 20.10 4.58
CA ASN A 116 4.63 20.38 5.69
C ASN A 116 4.37 19.37 6.81
N TYR A 117 5.43 18.91 7.47
CA TYR A 117 5.37 18.02 8.64
C TYR A 117 4.69 18.68 9.87
N GLU A 118 4.42 19.99 9.82
CA GLU A 118 3.53 20.70 10.75
C GLU A 118 2.03 20.33 10.58
N LEU A 119 1.72 19.36 9.73
CA LEU A 119 0.38 18.86 9.48
C LEU A 119 -0.35 18.43 10.78
N CYS A 120 -1.60 18.86 10.87
CA CYS A 120 -2.52 18.56 11.98
C CYS A 120 -3.81 17.95 11.41
N PRO A 121 -3.94 16.61 11.39
CA PRO A 121 -5.17 15.99 10.94
C PRO A 121 -6.30 16.31 11.93
N ASN A 122 -7.50 16.58 11.41
CA ASN A 122 -8.67 16.83 12.24
C ASN A 122 -9.25 15.52 12.81
N SER A 123 -10.20 15.63 13.74
CA SER A 123 -10.81 14.48 14.41
C SER A 123 -11.48 13.49 13.43
N ALA A 124 -12.10 13.99 12.36
CA ALA A 124 -12.69 13.15 11.33
C ALA A 124 -11.62 12.31 10.60
N THR A 125 -10.50 12.92 10.24
CA THR A 125 -9.34 12.25 9.61
C THR A 125 -8.75 11.20 10.53
N ILE A 126 -8.51 11.54 11.80
CA ILE A 126 -7.97 10.62 12.81
C ILE A 126 -8.89 9.41 12.99
N ASN A 127 -10.20 9.65 13.15
CA ASN A 127 -11.17 8.57 13.31
C ASN A 127 -11.27 7.69 12.05
N ASN A 128 -11.26 8.28 10.86
CA ASN A 128 -11.29 7.50 9.62
C ASN A 128 -10.05 6.61 9.49
N ILE A 129 -8.85 7.13 9.78
CA ILE A 129 -7.60 6.34 9.79
C ILE A 129 -7.71 5.19 10.78
N LYS A 130 -8.13 5.47 12.01
CA LYS A 130 -8.33 4.45 13.06
C LYS A 130 -9.24 3.31 12.59
N VAL A 131 -10.36 3.64 11.97
CA VAL A 131 -11.31 2.65 11.42
C VAL A 131 -10.67 1.84 10.29
N MET A 132 -9.95 2.49 9.37
CA MET A 132 -9.31 1.80 8.24
C MET A 132 -8.16 0.88 8.68
N VAL A 133 -7.38 1.29 9.68
CA VAL A 133 -6.35 0.43 10.26
C VAL A 133 -7.01 -0.79 10.90
N GLN A 134 -8.05 -0.59 11.73
CA GLN A 134 -8.77 -1.71 12.36
C GLN A 134 -9.36 -2.67 11.33
N ARG A 135 -10.01 -2.16 10.28
CA ARG A 135 -10.53 -3.00 9.18
C ARG A 135 -9.45 -3.83 8.50
N THR A 136 -8.25 -3.28 8.37
CA THR A 136 -7.13 -3.99 7.76
C THR A 136 -6.58 -5.08 8.68
N LEU A 137 -6.49 -4.80 9.99
CA LEU A 137 -6.13 -5.82 10.98
C LEU A 137 -7.16 -6.96 11.02
N ASP A 138 -8.45 -6.60 11.12
CA ASP A 138 -9.57 -7.55 11.14
C ASP A 138 -9.62 -8.39 9.84
N PHE A 139 -9.27 -7.78 8.70
CA PHE A 139 -9.17 -8.48 7.43
C PHE A 139 -8.09 -9.56 7.47
N PHE A 140 -6.87 -9.26 7.90
CA PHE A 140 -5.80 -10.26 7.97
C PHE A 140 -6.05 -11.33 9.05
N GLU A 141 -6.71 -10.97 10.15
CA GLU A 141 -7.11 -11.94 11.18
C GLU A 141 -8.13 -12.97 10.64
N GLN A 142 -9.11 -12.51 9.85
CA GLN A 142 -10.18 -13.37 9.33
C GLN A 142 -9.82 -14.08 8.01
N TYR A 143 -9.00 -13.43 7.17
CA TYR A 143 -8.72 -13.90 5.82
C TYR A 143 -7.52 -14.84 5.81
N GLU A 144 -6.34 -14.33 6.15
CA GLU A 144 -5.11 -15.11 6.24
C GLU A 144 -4.00 -14.27 6.91
N PRO A 145 -3.24 -14.81 7.88
CA PRO A 145 -2.15 -14.08 8.52
C PRO A 145 -1.06 -13.64 7.54
N ILE A 146 -0.47 -12.47 7.82
CA ILE A 146 0.66 -11.92 7.07
C ILE A 146 1.90 -12.79 7.31
N VAL A 147 2.62 -13.15 6.25
CA VAL A 147 3.95 -13.78 6.32
C VAL A 147 5.08 -12.81 5.99
N GLU A 148 4.81 -11.82 5.13
CA GLU A 148 5.77 -10.78 4.76
C GLU A 148 5.02 -9.50 4.38
N ASN A 149 5.61 -8.34 4.60
CA ASN A 149 5.07 -7.05 4.15
C ASN A 149 6.20 -6.15 3.65
N GLY A 150 5.84 -5.11 2.89
CA GLY A 150 6.82 -4.16 2.36
C GLY A 150 7.90 -4.80 1.48
N PHE A 151 7.58 -5.90 0.83
CA PHE A 151 8.55 -6.75 0.16
C PHE A 151 9.01 -6.14 -1.18
N VAL A 152 10.21 -6.53 -1.58
CA VAL A 152 10.79 -6.25 -2.90
C VAL A 152 10.95 -7.56 -3.69
N MET A 153 11.21 -7.47 -5.00
CA MET A 153 11.25 -8.60 -5.92
C MET A 153 12.61 -8.73 -6.62
N PRO A 154 13.73 -8.86 -5.88
CA PRO A 154 15.06 -9.00 -6.49
C PRO A 154 15.11 -10.24 -7.39
N GLY A 155 15.66 -10.09 -8.59
CA GLY A 155 15.64 -11.13 -9.64
C GLY A 155 14.42 -11.07 -10.56
N GLY A 156 13.31 -10.47 -10.12
CA GLY A 156 12.10 -10.27 -10.93
C GLY A 156 12.04 -8.92 -11.66
N TYR A 157 13.06 -8.08 -11.53
CA TYR A 157 13.11 -6.79 -12.22
C TYR A 157 13.76 -6.92 -13.61
N THR A 158 13.34 -6.08 -14.55
CA THR A 158 13.88 -6.00 -15.91
C THR A 158 14.35 -4.58 -16.24
N THR A 159 14.84 -4.35 -17.46
CA THR A 159 15.13 -2.98 -17.94
C THR A 159 13.88 -2.13 -18.14
N MET A 160 12.72 -2.75 -18.35
CA MET A 160 11.42 -2.06 -18.49
C MET A 160 10.82 -1.72 -17.12
N VAL A 161 10.95 -2.63 -16.15
CA VAL A 161 10.44 -2.50 -14.79
C VAL A 161 11.57 -2.79 -13.80
N SER A 162 12.30 -1.75 -13.42
CA SER A 162 13.54 -1.89 -12.64
C SER A 162 13.35 -1.80 -11.13
N THR A 163 12.16 -1.43 -10.66
CA THR A 163 11.85 -1.23 -9.24
C THR A 163 10.37 -1.50 -8.97
N GLY A 164 10.05 -1.90 -7.75
CA GLY A 164 8.67 -1.98 -7.26
C GLY A 164 8.63 -2.58 -5.86
N ASP A 165 7.70 -2.11 -5.05
CA ASP A 165 7.44 -2.56 -3.69
C ASP A 165 5.99 -3.02 -3.55
N GLY A 166 5.81 -4.19 -2.96
CA GLY A 166 4.50 -4.75 -2.67
C GLY A 166 4.10 -4.54 -1.21
N ASP A 167 2.79 -4.60 -0.97
CA ASP A 167 2.24 -4.28 0.34
C ASP A 167 2.34 -5.49 1.28
N TYR A 168 1.62 -6.59 0.98
CA TYR A 168 1.55 -7.74 1.89
C TYR A 168 1.53 -9.09 1.15
N LEU A 169 2.18 -10.08 1.74
CA LEU A 169 2.05 -11.50 1.42
C LEU A 169 1.47 -12.23 2.62
N THR A 170 0.56 -13.15 2.33
CA THR A 170 0.14 -14.23 3.23
C THR A 170 0.72 -15.56 2.69
N THR A 171 0.37 -16.70 3.27
CA THR A 171 0.91 -17.98 2.77
C THR A 171 0.45 -18.25 1.33
N HIS A 172 -0.77 -17.85 0.96
CA HIS A 172 -1.36 -18.16 -0.35
C HIS A 172 -1.81 -16.93 -1.15
N THR A 173 -1.79 -15.74 -0.55
CA THR A 173 -2.38 -14.54 -1.16
C THR A 173 -1.38 -13.40 -1.26
N LEU A 174 -1.25 -12.84 -2.46
CA LEU A 174 -0.65 -11.53 -2.66
C LEU A 174 -1.72 -10.47 -2.42
N VAL A 175 -1.52 -9.59 -1.45
CA VAL A 175 -2.48 -8.55 -1.08
C VAL A 175 -1.90 -7.17 -1.40
N ASP A 176 -2.64 -6.40 -2.20
CA ASP A 176 -2.40 -4.98 -2.47
C ASP A 176 -3.42 -4.13 -1.70
N LEU A 177 -2.94 -3.24 -0.85
CA LEU A 177 -3.76 -2.36 -0.02
C LEU A 177 -4.09 -1.10 -0.80
N LYS A 178 -5.39 -0.77 -0.90
CA LYS A 178 -5.86 0.41 -1.64
C LYS A 178 -6.83 1.24 -0.84
N VAL A 179 -6.30 2.28 -0.20
CA VAL A 179 -7.08 3.27 0.55
C VAL A 179 -7.67 4.31 -0.41
N SER A 180 -8.84 4.01 -1.00
CA SER A 180 -9.47 4.86 -2.02
C SER A 180 -10.97 4.94 -1.83
N LYS A 181 -11.57 6.11 -2.08
CA LYS A 181 -13.04 6.27 -2.10
C LYS A 181 -13.69 5.72 -3.37
N ASN A 182 -12.88 5.45 -4.40
CA ASN A 182 -13.31 4.89 -5.67
C ASN A 182 -13.06 3.38 -5.71
N ASN A 183 -13.86 2.68 -6.53
CA ASN A 183 -13.63 1.28 -6.90
C ASN A 183 -12.23 1.08 -7.51
N ILE A 184 -11.75 -0.16 -7.47
CA ILE A 184 -10.47 -0.50 -8.12
C ILE A 184 -10.54 -0.27 -9.63
N THR A 185 -9.38 -0.03 -10.24
CA THR A 185 -9.25 0.23 -11.68
C THR A 185 -8.42 -0.85 -12.34
N ASN A 186 -8.43 -0.89 -13.68
CA ASN A 186 -7.55 -1.76 -14.44
C ASN A 186 -6.04 -1.46 -14.24
N LYS A 187 -5.69 -0.28 -13.71
CA LYS A 187 -4.31 0.01 -13.32
C LYS A 187 -3.89 -0.83 -12.10
N TYR A 188 -4.78 -0.97 -11.12
CA TYR A 188 -4.51 -1.75 -9.91
C TYR A 188 -4.52 -3.26 -10.21
N THR A 189 -5.43 -3.72 -11.06
CA THR A 189 -5.44 -5.14 -11.45
C THR A 189 -4.23 -5.52 -12.31
N LEU A 190 -3.72 -4.63 -13.16
CA LEU A 190 -2.45 -4.84 -13.85
C LEU A 190 -1.28 -4.83 -12.86
N GLN A 191 -1.24 -3.85 -11.95
CA GLN A 191 -0.17 -3.74 -10.95
C GLN A 191 -0.02 -5.02 -10.12
N ILE A 192 -1.11 -5.54 -9.55
CA ILE A 192 -1.03 -6.75 -8.73
C ILE A 192 -0.65 -7.99 -9.54
N ALA A 193 -1.05 -8.08 -10.81
CA ALA A 193 -0.61 -9.15 -11.71
C ALA A 193 0.90 -9.05 -12.00
N MET A 194 1.40 -7.82 -12.23
CA MET A 194 2.83 -7.60 -12.41
C MET A 194 3.60 -7.98 -11.15
N TYR A 195 3.12 -7.62 -9.97
CA TYR A 195 3.76 -7.99 -8.70
C TYR A 195 3.81 -9.50 -8.49
N TYR A 196 2.72 -10.21 -8.83
CA TYR A 196 2.73 -11.67 -8.81
C TYR A 196 3.80 -12.25 -9.74
N LEU A 197 3.78 -11.86 -11.02
CA LEU A 197 4.73 -12.38 -12.01
C LEU A 197 6.17 -12.04 -11.64
N MET A 198 6.46 -10.79 -11.28
CA MET A 198 7.78 -10.39 -10.79
C MET A 198 8.21 -11.15 -9.55
N GLY A 199 7.31 -11.37 -8.60
CA GLY A 199 7.59 -12.19 -7.44
C GLY A 199 7.89 -13.65 -7.78
N ARG A 200 7.19 -14.24 -8.75
CA ARG A 200 7.46 -15.61 -9.25
C ARG A 200 8.84 -15.77 -9.88
N HIS A 201 9.36 -14.73 -10.52
CA HIS A 201 10.73 -14.67 -11.08
C HIS A 201 11.78 -14.19 -10.07
N SER A 202 11.35 -13.68 -8.91
CA SER A 202 12.25 -13.19 -7.88
C SER A 202 12.87 -14.33 -7.05
N THR A 203 13.86 -13.99 -6.24
CA THR A 203 14.44 -14.94 -5.27
C THR A 203 13.52 -15.22 -4.07
N ASN A 204 12.41 -14.47 -3.93
CA ASN A 204 11.49 -14.62 -2.80
C ASN A 204 10.63 -15.89 -2.94
N GLN A 205 10.91 -16.88 -2.09
CA GLN A 205 10.26 -18.19 -2.13
C GLN A 205 8.78 -18.15 -1.71
N HIS A 206 8.32 -17.12 -0.99
CA HIS A 206 6.91 -16.99 -0.61
C HIS A 206 5.98 -16.94 -1.82
N PHE A 207 6.45 -16.44 -2.97
CA PHE A 207 5.68 -16.40 -4.20
C PHE A 207 5.36 -17.79 -4.80
N GLN A 208 6.05 -18.85 -4.39
CA GLN A 208 5.81 -20.19 -4.91
C GLN A 208 4.46 -20.77 -4.48
N SER A 209 3.99 -20.40 -3.29
CA SER A 209 2.70 -20.84 -2.73
C SER A 209 1.53 -19.90 -3.05
N ILE A 210 1.79 -18.72 -3.61
CA ILE A 210 0.74 -17.76 -3.95
C ILE A 210 -0.14 -18.31 -5.08
N ASN A 211 -1.43 -18.42 -4.78
CA ASN A 211 -2.47 -18.89 -5.69
C ASN A 211 -3.65 -17.91 -5.80
N THR A 212 -3.64 -16.81 -5.03
CA THR A 212 -4.70 -15.80 -5.03
C THR A 212 -4.13 -14.39 -5.11
N LEU A 213 -4.74 -13.55 -5.94
CA LEU A 213 -4.52 -12.10 -5.97
C LEU A 213 -5.65 -11.42 -5.20
N ALA A 214 -5.31 -10.51 -4.29
CA ALA A 214 -6.28 -9.76 -3.50
C ALA A 214 -5.97 -8.27 -3.51
N ILE A 215 -6.98 -7.44 -3.79
CA ILE A 215 -6.92 -6.00 -3.56
C ILE A 215 -7.90 -5.68 -2.44
N PHE A 216 -7.40 -5.23 -1.30
CA PHE A 216 -8.23 -4.86 -0.16
C PHE A 216 -8.34 -3.34 -0.03
N ASN A 217 -9.56 -2.84 0.08
CA ASN A 217 -9.83 -1.43 0.29
C ASN A 217 -10.52 -1.22 1.65
N PRO A 218 -9.78 -0.80 2.69
CA PRO A 218 -10.35 -0.61 4.03
C PRO A 218 -11.29 0.60 4.09
N ARG A 219 -11.19 1.55 3.15
CA ARG A 219 -12.10 2.70 3.09
C ARG A 219 -13.51 2.28 2.68
N LEU A 220 -13.59 1.47 1.63
CA LEU A 220 -14.85 0.86 1.16
C LEU A 220 -15.22 -0.40 1.93
N ASN A 221 -14.32 -0.91 2.77
CA ASN A 221 -14.43 -2.19 3.45
C ASN A 221 -14.73 -3.35 2.49
N MET A 222 -13.94 -3.44 1.42
CA MET A 222 -14.22 -4.35 0.30
C MET A 222 -12.95 -5.06 -0.16
N LEU A 223 -13.08 -6.37 -0.34
CA LEU A 223 -12.07 -7.23 -0.96
C LEU A 223 -12.45 -7.51 -2.41
N TYR A 224 -11.46 -7.42 -3.29
CA TYR A 224 -11.50 -7.96 -4.63
C TYR A 224 -10.49 -9.10 -4.71
N SER A 225 -10.94 -10.33 -4.96
CA SER A 225 -10.05 -11.49 -5.07
C SER A 225 -10.16 -12.18 -6.41
N LYS A 226 -9.08 -12.79 -6.87
CA LYS A 226 -9.04 -13.61 -8.08
C LYS A 226 -8.06 -14.76 -7.89
N SER A 227 -8.52 -15.99 -8.12
CA SER A 227 -7.62 -17.15 -8.16
C SER A 227 -6.72 -17.05 -9.38
N ILE A 228 -5.45 -17.41 -9.24
CA ILE A 228 -4.50 -17.46 -10.35
C ILE A 228 -4.97 -18.45 -11.41
N ASP A 229 -5.57 -19.58 -11.01
CA ASP A 229 -6.07 -20.63 -11.91
C ASP A 229 -7.25 -20.16 -12.77
N GLU A 230 -7.91 -19.06 -12.39
CA GLU A 230 -8.99 -18.42 -13.17
C GLU A 230 -8.46 -17.39 -14.19
N ILE A 231 -7.14 -17.19 -14.28
CA ILE A 231 -6.50 -16.29 -15.22
C ILE A 231 -6.02 -17.10 -16.43
N ASP A 232 -6.43 -16.68 -17.63
CA ASP A 232 -5.93 -17.27 -18.87
C ASP A 232 -4.40 -17.12 -18.95
N ALA A 233 -3.70 -18.24 -19.17
CA ALA A 233 -2.24 -18.27 -19.28
C ALA A 233 -1.70 -17.33 -20.37
N ASN A 234 -2.46 -17.09 -21.44
CA ASN A 234 -2.09 -16.13 -22.49
C ASN A 234 -2.11 -14.69 -21.96
N VAL A 235 -2.99 -14.36 -21.02
CA VAL A 235 -3.03 -13.03 -20.39
C VAL A 235 -1.80 -12.84 -19.50
N LEU A 236 -1.43 -13.86 -18.71
CA LEU A 236 -0.21 -13.80 -17.89
C LEU A 236 1.04 -13.66 -18.77
N SER A 237 1.13 -14.47 -19.82
CA SER A 237 2.23 -14.41 -20.80
C SER A 237 2.33 -13.02 -21.45
N ALA A 238 1.20 -12.43 -21.85
CA ALA A 238 1.19 -11.10 -22.44
C ALA A 238 1.68 -10.02 -21.45
N ILE A 239 1.35 -10.14 -20.16
CA ILE A 239 1.89 -9.22 -19.14
C ILE A 239 3.41 -9.44 -18.97
N GLU A 240 3.86 -10.69 -18.94
CA GLU A 240 5.30 -11.00 -18.84
C GLU A 240 6.12 -10.39 -19.97
N TYR A 241 5.71 -10.60 -21.23
CA TYR A 241 6.51 -10.18 -22.38
C TYR A 241 6.24 -8.73 -22.83
N ASP A 242 4.97 -8.31 -22.90
CA ASP A 242 4.62 -7.01 -23.47
C ASP A 242 4.70 -5.87 -22.44
N VAL A 243 4.63 -6.19 -21.14
CA VAL A 243 4.58 -5.20 -20.06
C VAL A 243 5.83 -5.24 -19.19
N ILE A 244 6.21 -6.41 -18.68
CA ILE A 244 7.38 -6.57 -17.81
C ILE A 244 8.66 -6.70 -18.64
N GLY A 245 8.61 -7.36 -19.79
CA GLY A 245 9.74 -7.49 -20.71
C GLY A 245 10.76 -8.56 -20.32
N TYR A 246 10.27 -9.74 -19.91
CA TYR A 246 11.11 -10.94 -19.78
C TYR A 246 11.54 -11.53 -21.12
#